data_AF-A0A2G5LA90-F1
#
_entry.id   AF-A0A2G5LA90-F1
#
_cell.length_a   1.000
_cell.length_b   1.000
_cell.length_c   1.000
_cell.angle_alpha   90.00
_cell.angle_beta   90.00
_cell.angle_gamma   90.00
#
_symmetry.space_group_name_H-M   'P 1'
#
loop_
_entity.id
_entity.type
_entity.pdbx_description
1 polymer ?
#
loop_
_entity_poly.entity_id
_entity_poly.type
_entity_poly.pdbx_seq_one_letter_code
_entity_poly.pdbx_strand_id
1 'polypeptide(L)' 'MKTLEYHEVVLKKVSFNDELLKKELEKAVRNTTCSEQPALLAWCAKELGPKYEKIAAFYMKDKDCALPNK' A
#
# COMPACT_ATOMS: atom_id res chain seq x y z
N MET A 1 -1.01 16.52 -4.62
CA MET A 1 -1.50 15.14 -4.58
C MET A 1 -1.37 14.63 -3.17
N LYS A 2 -2.38 13.95 -2.63
CA LYS A 2 -2.22 13.25 -1.34
C LYS A 2 -1.28 12.05 -1.53
N THR A 3 -0.54 11.68 -0.49
CA THR A 3 0.42 10.57 -0.51
C THR A 3 -0.22 9.27 -0.97
N LEU A 4 -1.43 8.97 -0.48
CA LEU A 4 -2.21 7.79 -0.90
C LEU A 4 -2.49 7.75 -2.42
N GLU A 5 -3.04 8.83 -2.99
CA GLU A 5 -3.42 8.88 -4.41
C GLU A 5 -2.22 8.67 -5.34
N TYR A 6 -1.05 9.21 -4.96
CA TYR A 6 0.19 8.97 -5.69
C TYR A 6 0.55 7.47 -5.72
N HIS A 7 0.47 6.80 -4.56
CA HIS A 7 0.78 5.38 -4.48
C HIS A 7 -0.24 4.53 -5.25
N GLU A 8 -1.53 4.83 -5.19
CA GLU A 8 -2.56 4.13 -5.98
C GLU A 8 -2.26 4.16 -7.48
N VAL A 9 -1.87 5.33 -8.02
CA VAL A 9 -1.50 5.48 -9.43
C VAL A 9 -0.27 4.64 -9.78
N VAL A 10 0.77 4.67 -8.93
CA VAL A 10 1.99 3.86 -9.14
C VAL A 10 1.67 2.37 -9.11
N LEU A 11 0.94 1.90 -8.10
CA LEU A 11 0.55 0.49 -7.95
C LEU A 11 -0.24 0.00 -9.16
N LYS A 12 -1.19 0.81 -9.65
CA LYS A 12 -1.96 0.47 -10.84
C LYS A 12 -1.07 0.40 -12.09
N LYS A 13 -0.08 1.30 -12.21
CA LYS A 13 0.85 1.32 -13.34
C LYS A 13 1.77 0.11 -13.35
N VAL A 14 2.21 -0.37 -12.19
CA VAL A 14 3.14 -1.51 -12.09
C VAL A 14 2.45 -2.86 -11.91
N SER A 15 1.12 -2.91 -11.92
CA SER A 15 0.35 -4.13 -11.63
C SER A 15 0.55 -5.26 -12.65
N PHE A 16 1.14 -4.96 -13.81
CA PHE A 16 1.53 -5.95 -14.81
C PHE A 16 2.70 -6.85 -14.38
N ASN A 17 3.45 -6.49 -13.33
CA ASN A 17 4.59 -7.25 -12.85
C ASN A 17 4.47 -7.51 -11.33
N ASP A 18 4.35 -8.78 -10.95
CA ASP A 18 4.10 -9.21 -9.56
C ASP A 18 5.21 -8.78 -8.59
N GLU A 19 6.47 -8.94 -8.99
CA GLU A 19 7.63 -8.59 -8.15
C GLU A 19 7.77 -7.08 -7.96
N LEU A 20 7.57 -6.31 -9.02
CA LEU A 20 7.60 -4.85 -8.96
C LEU A 20 6.42 -4.32 -8.14
N LEU A 21 5.23 -4.87 -8.34
CA LEU A 21 4.04 -4.49 -7.57
C LEU A 21 4.23 -4.73 -6.07
N LYS A 22 4.80 -5.86 -5.66
CA LYS A 22 5.11 -6.13 -4.24
C LYS A 22 6.06 -5.09 -3.66
N LYS A 23 7.13 -4.74 -4.39
CA LYS A 23 8.12 -3.73 -3.95
C LYS A 23 7.48 -2.34 -3.80
N GLU A 24 6.66 -1.94 -4.76
CA GLU A 24 5.97 -0.64 -4.68
C GLU A 24 4.86 -0.63 -3.62
N LEU A 25 4.20 -1.77 -3.38
CA LEU A 25 3.20 -1.92 -2.32
C LEU A 25 3.81 -1.78 -0.93
N GLU A 26 4.97 -2.40 -0.71
CA GLU A 26 5.71 -2.24 0.53
C GLU A 26 6.09 -0.76 0.77
N LYS A 27 6.56 -0.06 -0.28
CA LYS A 27 6.83 1.38 -0.22
C LYS A 27 5.58 2.20 0.08
N ALA A 28 4.45 1.87 -0.55
CA ALA A 28 3.19 2.55 -0.30
C ALA A 28 2.81 2.44 1.18
N VAL A 29 2.82 1.23 1.74
CA VAL A 29 2.50 1.00 3.17
C VAL A 29 3.45 1.74 4.11
N ARG A 30 4.75 1.78 3.80
CA ARG A 30 5.76 2.52 4.58
C ARG A 30 5.49 4.04 4.55
N ASN A 31 5.10 4.60 3.40
CA ASN A 31 4.93 6.04 3.23
C ASN A 31 3.52 6.57 3.58
N THR A 32 2.47 5.74 3.54
CA THR A 32 1.12 6.14 3.96
C THR A 32 0.99 6.18 5.46
N THR A 33 0.31 7.17 6.02
CA THR A 33 0.00 7.22 7.47
C THR A 33 -0.94 6.08 7.89
N CYS A 34 -1.00 5.77 9.19
CA CYS A 34 -1.90 4.72 9.68
C CYS A 34 -3.38 5.07 9.49
N SER A 35 -3.72 6.36 9.40
CA SER A 35 -5.04 6.84 8.98
C SER A 35 -5.34 6.56 7.50
N GLU A 36 -4.32 6.46 6.63
CA GLU A 36 -4.47 6.17 5.21
C GLU A 36 -4.42 4.67 4.89
N GLN A 37 -3.85 3.85 5.79
CA GLN A 37 -3.73 2.40 5.60
C GLN A 37 -5.06 1.68 5.33
N PRO A 38 -6.19 1.98 6.03
CA PRO A 38 -7.47 1.35 5.72
C PRO A 38 -7.94 1.64 4.30
N ALA A 39 -7.71 2.86 3.80
CA ALA A 39 -8.05 3.24 2.44
C ALA A 39 -7.16 2.53 1.42
N LEU A 40 -5.85 2.46 1.66
CA LEU A 40 -4.92 1.69 0.83
C LEU A 40 -5.30 0.20 0.76
N LEU A 41 -5.67 -0.40 1.90
CA LEU A 41 -6.06 -1.80 1.98
C LEU A 41 -7.32 -2.09 1.16
N ALA A 42 -8.35 -1.25 1.32
CA ALA A 42 -9.59 -1.34 0.56
C ALA A 42 -9.34 -1.17 -0.95
N TRP A 43 -8.46 -0.24 -1.32
CA TRP A 43 -8.07 -0.05 -2.71
C TRP A 43 -7.36 -1.28 -3.28
N CYS A 44 -6.41 -1.87 -2.56
CA CYS A 44 -5.73 -3.10 -2.98
C CYS A 44 -6.73 -4.25 -3.19
N ALA A 45 -7.69 -4.43 -2.30
CA ALA A 45 -8.73 -5.45 -2.44
C ALA A 45 -9.57 -5.24 -3.71
N LYS A 46 -9.96 -3.99 -3.98
CA LYS A 46 -10.80 -3.62 -5.12
C LYS A 46 -10.07 -3.72 -6.47
N GLU A 47 -8.85 -3.18 -6.56
CA GLU A 47 -8.16 -2.96 -7.85
C GLU A 47 -7.11 -4.05 -8.16
N LEU A 48 -6.51 -4.67 -7.13
CA LEU A 48 -5.46 -5.69 -7.28
C LEU A 48 -5.95 -7.08 -6.86
N GLY A 49 -7.04 -7.15 -6.10
CA GLY A 49 -7.69 -8.38 -5.66
C GLY A 49 -7.21 -8.90 -4.29
N PRO A 50 -7.84 -9.98 -3.79
CA PRO A 50 -7.67 -10.48 -2.42
C PRO A 50 -6.25 -10.92 -2.08
N LYS A 51 -5.46 -11.31 -3.09
CA LYS A 51 -4.04 -11.66 -2.90
C LYS A 51 -3.24 -10.46 -2.39
N TYR A 52 -3.40 -9.30 -3.01
CA TYR A 52 -2.64 -8.11 -2.67
C TYR A 52 -3.19 -7.37 -1.46
N GLU A 53 -4.48 -7.51 -1.16
CA GLU A 53 -5.05 -7.15 0.14
C GLU A 53 -4.31 -7.85 1.29
N LYS A 54 -4.15 -9.18 1.21
CA LYS A 54 -3.44 -9.96 2.25
C LYS A 54 -1.98 -9.55 2.40
N ILE A 55 -1.30 -9.27 1.28
CA ILE A 55 0.10 -8.80 1.27
C ILE A 55 0.20 -7.41 1.90
N ALA A 56 -0.70 -6.49 1.54
CA ALA A 56 -0.75 -5.15 2.14
C ALA A 56 -0.99 -5.24 3.66
N ALA A 57 -1.95 -6.05 4.10
CA ALA A 57 -2.22 -6.27 5.52
C ALA A 57 -1.02 -6.87 6.27
N PHE A 58 -0.24 -7.74 5.62
CA PHE A 58 1.01 -8.25 6.18
C PHE A 58 2.01 -7.12 6.41
N TYR A 59 2.31 -6.31 5.40
CA TYR A 59 3.24 -5.17 5.53
C TYR A 59 2.79 -4.12 6.55
N MET A 60 1.48 -3.96 6.74
CA MET A 60 0.93 -3.01 7.72
C MET A 60 1.14 -3.48 9.17
N LYS A 61 1.17 -4.80 9.42
CA LYS A 61 1.41 -5.35 10.77
C LYS A 61 2.82 -5.07 11.27
N ASP A 62 3.80 -4.98 10.37
CA ASP A 62 5.18 -4.63 10.68
C ASP A 62 5.40 -3.12 10.89
N LYS A 63 4.37 -2.29 10.64
CA LYS A 63 4.46 -0.86 10.82
C LYS A 63 4.05 -0.46 12.23
N ASP A 64 5.02 -0.03 13.04
CA ASP A 64 4.73 0.63 14.30
C ASP A 64 4.17 2.04 14.04
N CYS A 65 2.87 2.21 14.30
CA CYS A 65 2.14 3.46 14.11
C CYS A 65 2.49 4.54 15.16
N ALA A 66 3.32 4.24 16.15
CA ALA A 66 3.66 5.16 17.24
C ALA A 66 4.73 6.20 16.87
N LEU A 67 5.40 6.08 15.72
CA LEU A 67 6.45 7.02 15.32
C LEU A 67 5.96 7.93 14.17
N PRO A 68 5.85 9.25 14.37
CA PRO A 68 5.62 10.16 13.27
C PRO A 68 6.81 10.07 12.32
N ASN A 69 6.53 9.91 11.02
CA ASN A 69 7.54 10.03 9.96
C ASN A 69 8.25 11.37 10.15
N LYS A 70 9.54 11.30 10.49
CA LYS A 70 10.40 12.43 10.82
C LYS A 70 11.00 13.05 9.56
#